data_AF-A0A6D0DJZ3-F1
#
_entry.id   AF-A0A6D0DJZ3-F1
#
_cell.length_a   1.000
_cell.length_b   1.000
_cell.length_c   1.000
_cell.angle_alpha   90.00
_cell.angle_beta   90.00
_cell.angle_gamma   90.00
#
_symmetry.space_group_name_H-M   'P 1'
#
loop_
_entity.id
_entity.type
_entity.pdbx_description
1 polymer ?
#
loop_
_entity_poly.entity_id
_entity_poly.type
_entity_poly.pdbx_seq_one_letter_code
_entity_poly.pdbx_strand_id
1 'polypeptide(L)'
;MQLVCTIDNKYMDKFMAILLSGVLHFLKEGTITIDESELLVFRPFISRLLHKNDCDKELIEIIDLGCDLENIESLVPEYLDDAIKNLITKTSDFTYAIKDSYPLSNKMEHAVSFMFRD
;
A
#
# COMPACT_ATOMS: atom_id res chain seq x y z
N MET A 1 2.48 23.40 -7.76
CA MET A 1 1.93 22.94 -6.45
C MET A 1 1.99 21.43 -6.33
N GLN A 2 3.01 20.94 -5.63
CA GLN A 2 3.21 19.54 -5.29
C GLN A 2 3.14 19.38 -3.78
N LEU A 3 2.35 18.42 -3.29
CA LEU A 3 2.41 18.00 -1.89
C LEU A 3 3.47 16.91 -1.75
N VAL A 4 4.48 17.15 -0.92
CA VAL A 4 5.54 16.18 -0.61
C VAL A 4 5.29 15.58 0.76
N CYS A 5 5.11 14.27 0.78
CA CYS A 5 5.07 13.46 1.99
C CYS A 5 6.46 12.90 2.26
N THR A 6 7.01 13.10 3.46
CA THR A 6 8.26 12.48 3.90
C THR A 6 7.98 11.58 5.10
N ILE A 7 8.48 10.35 5.02
CA ILE A 7 8.26 9.30 6.00
C ILE A 7 9.64 8.72 6.33
N ASP A 8 9.96 8.60 7.62
CA ASP A 8 11.17 7.90 8.06
C ASP A 8 11.04 6.41 7.66
N ASN A 9 12.11 5.82 7.13
CA ASN A 9 12.10 4.46 6.61
C ASN A 9 11.60 3.44 7.65
N LYS A 10 11.88 3.68 8.95
CA LYS A 10 11.41 2.82 10.05
C LYS A 10 9.88 2.76 10.20
N TYR A 11 9.14 3.68 9.57
CA TYR A 11 7.68 3.75 9.57
C TYR A 11 7.06 3.39 8.21
N MET A 12 7.87 3.18 7.17
CA MET A 12 7.41 3.01 5.79
C MET A 12 6.46 1.82 5.65
N ASP A 13 6.84 0.65 6.18
CA ASP A 13 6.06 -0.58 6.01
C ASP A 13 4.65 -0.45 6.60
N LYS A 14 4.54 0.12 7.80
CA LYS A 14 3.24 0.33 8.46
C LYS A 14 2.41 1.38 7.74
N PHE A 15 3.03 2.47 7.30
CA PHE A 15 2.34 3.50 6.53
C PHE A 15 1.75 2.91 5.23
N MET A 16 2.56 2.18 4.47
CA MET A 16 2.13 1.56 3.22
C MET A 16 1.05 0.52 3.45
N ALA A 17 1.15 -0.32 4.49
CA ALA A 17 0.12 -1.30 4.82
C ALA A 17 -1.25 -0.66 5.15
N ILE A 18 -1.24 0.46 5.89
CA ILE A 18 -2.46 1.22 6.21
C ILE A 18 -3.05 1.85 4.93
N LEU A 19 -2.21 2.46 4.09
CA LEU A 19 -2.64 3.03 2.82
C LEU A 19 -3.24 1.97 1.89
N LEU A 20 -2.57 0.82 1.74
CA LEU A 20 -3.04 -0.33 0.97
C LEU A 20 -4.38 -0.83 1.49
N SER A 21 -4.54 -0.94 2.80
CA SER A 21 -5.80 -1.36 3.41
C SER A 21 -6.95 -0.43 3.00
N GLY A 22 -6.74 0.89 3.03
CA GLY A 22 -7.73 1.86 2.57
C GLY A 22 -8.06 1.70 1.09
N VAL A 23 -7.03 1.66 0.23
CA VAL A 23 -7.20 1.51 -1.23
C VAL A 23 -7.96 0.23 -1.56
N LEU A 24 -7.59 -0.91 -0.97
CA LEU A 24 -8.22 -2.20 -1.23
C LEU A 24 -9.68 -2.26 -0.77
N HIS A 25 -10.02 -1.65 0.37
CA HIS A 25 -11.42 -1.56 0.81
C HIS A 25 -12.25 -0.69 -0.12
N PHE A 26 -11.71 0.46 -0.56
CA PHE A 26 -12.43 1.33 -1.50
C PHE A 26 -12.57 0.69 -2.90
N LEU A 27 -11.57 -0.08 -3.35
CA LEU A 27 -11.68 -0.90 -4.56
C LEU A 27 -12.78 -1.95 -4.40
N LYS A 28 -12.80 -2.67 -3.28
CA LYS A 28 -13.79 -3.72 -2.97
C LYS A 28 -15.22 -3.19 -2.92
N GLU A 29 -15.39 -1.96 -2.45
CA GLU A 29 -16.69 -1.26 -2.41
C GLU A 29 -17.07 -0.63 -3.76
N GLY A 30 -16.16 -0.58 -4.74
CA GLY A 30 -16.36 0.10 -6.02
C GLY A 30 -16.38 1.62 -5.91
N THR A 31 -15.83 2.17 -4.82
CA THR A 31 -15.74 3.62 -4.57
C THR A 31 -14.59 4.26 -5.34
N ILE A 32 -13.57 3.47 -5.69
CA ILE A 32 -12.49 3.85 -6.61
C ILE A 32 -12.30 2.77 -7.68
N THR A 33 -11.73 3.16 -8.80
CA THR A 33 -11.35 2.30 -9.93
C THR A 33 -9.96 1.70 -9.75
N ILE A 34 -9.64 0.65 -10.53
CA ILE A 34 -8.30 0.08 -10.60
C ILE A 34 -7.30 1.16 -11.05
N ASP A 35 -7.61 1.93 -12.10
CA ASP A 35 -6.80 3.06 -12.56
C ASP A 35 -6.44 4.05 -11.44
N GLU A 36 -7.42 4.43 -10.61
CA GLU A 36 -7.18 5.32 -9.46
C GLU A 36 -6.26 4.66 -8.43
N SER A 37 -6.41 3.36 -8.18
CA SER A 37 -5.54 2.62 -7.27
C SER A 37 -4.09 2.50 -7.78
N GLU A 38 -3.89 2.40 -9.08
CA GLU A 38 -2.56 2.41 -9.70
C GLU A 38 -1.89 3.77 -9.53
N LEU A 39 -2.62 4.87 -9.74
CA LEU A 39 -2.09 6.22 -9.51
C LEU A 39 -1.58 6.42 -8.07
N LEU A 40 -2.10 5.64 -7.11
CA LEU A 40 -1.76 5.71 -5.69
C LEU A 40 -0.67 4.72 -5.27
N VAL A 41 -0.88 3.41 -5.48
CA VAL A 41 -0.08 2.34 -4.83
C VAL A 41 0.31 1.19 -5.75
N PHE A 42 -0.57 0.74 -6.65
CA PHE A 42 -0.34 -0.46 -7.45
C PHE A 42 0.43 -0.17 -8.73
N ARG A 43 1.68 0.26 -8.55
CA ARG A 43 2.61 0.48 -9.67
C ARG A 43 3.91 -0.28 -9.45
N PRO A 44 4.49 -0.91 -10.49
CA PRO A 44 5.80 -1.55 -10.40
C PRO A 44 6.92 -0.62 -9.92
N PHE A 45 6.77 0.69 -10.13
CA PHE A 45 7.70 1.68 -9.57
C PHE A 45 7.69 1.72 -8.04
N ILE A 46 6.51 1.63 -7.41
CA ILE A 46 6.37 1.65 -5.95
C ILE A 46 7.01 0.40 -5.35
N SER A 47 6.72 -0.79 -5.88
CA SER A 47 7.37 -2.04 -5.49
C SER A 47 8.90 -1.94 -5.56
N ARG A 48 9.45 -1.47 -6.69
CA ARG A 48 10.91 -1.24 -6.84
C ARG A 48 11.47 -0.22 -5.86
N LEU A 49 10.70 0.81 -5.52
CA LEU A 49 11.12 1.83 -4.56
C LEU A 49 11.21 1.23 -3.15
N LEU A 50 10.20 0.48 -2.71
CA LEU A 50 10.20 -0.18 -1.40
C LEU A 50 11.33 -1.23 -1.31
N HIS A 51 11.52 -2.03 -2.35
CA HIS A 51 12.64 -2.98 -2.40
C HIS A 51 14.00 -2.28 -2.26
N LYS A 52 14.19 -1.10 -2.83
CA LYS A 52 15.45 -0.33 -2.71
C LYS A 52 15.69 0.26 -1.32
N ASN A 53 14.65 0.36 -0.50
CA ASN A 53 14.72 0.92 0.85
C ASN A 53 14.62 -0.17 1.93
N ASP A 54 14.87 -1.43 1.57
CA ASP A 54 14.87 -2.58 2.49
C ASP A 54 13.54 -2.78 3.24
N CYS A 55 12.42 -2.41 2.61
CA CYS A 55 11.08 -2.72 3.11
C CYS A 55 10.78 -4.22 3.11
N ASP A 56 9.80 -4.63 3.90
CA ASP A 56 9.41 -6.04 4.03
C ASP A 56 8.98 -6.65 2.68
N LYS A 57 9.44 -7.88 2.41
CA LYS A 57 9.18 -8.60 1.17
C LYS A 57 7.72 -8.99 1.01
N GLU A 58 7.03 -9.29 2.11
CA GLU A 58 5.60 -9.63 2.09
C GLU A 58 4.76 -8.42 1.65
N LEU A 59 5.12 -7.22 2.13
CA LEU A 59 4.50 -5.97 1.67
C LEU A 59 4.73 -5.73 0.17
N ILE A 60 5.96 -5.97 -0.30
CA ILE A 60 6.30 -5.82 -1.73
C ILE A 60 5.50 -6.81 -2.58
N GLU A 61 5.37 -8.06 -2.15
CA GLU A 61 4.56 -9.08 -2.83
C GLU A 61 3.09 -8.66 -2.94
N ILE A 62 2.50 -8.09 -1.89
CA ILE A 62 1.12 -7.58 -1.92
C ILE A 62 0.96 -6.49 -2.99
N ILE A 63 1.93 -5.59 -3.12
CA ILE A 63 1.89 -4.52 -4.13
C ILE A 63 2.08 -5.08 -5.53
N ASP A 64 3.00 -6.03 -5.72
CA ASP A 64 3.22 -6.69 -7.00
C ASP A 64 1.95 -7.41 -7.48
N LEU A 65 1.30 -8.17 -6.60
CA LEU A 65 0.02 -8.82 -6.89
C LEU A 65 -1.09 -7.81 -7.21
N GLY A 66 -1.11 -6.66 -6.54
CA GLY A 66 -2.06 -5.59 -6.82
C GLY A 66 -1.84 -4.93 -8.19
N CYS A 67 -0.61 -4.93 -8.72
CA CYS A 67 -0.32 -4.45 -10.08
C CYS A 67 -0.94 -5.34 -11.18
N ASP A 68 -1.38 -6.56 -10.85
CA ASP A 68 -1.99 -7.49 -11.80
C ASP A 68 -3.52 -7.35 -11.86
N LEU A 69 -4.13 -6.49 -11.04
CA LEU A 69 -5.60 -6.37 -10.95
C LEU A 69 -6.25 -5.95 -12.28
N GLU A 70 -5.64 -5.05 -13.05
CA GLU A 70 -6.12 -4.64 -14.39
C GLU A 70 -6.17 -5.85 -15.35
N ASN A 71 -5.16 -6.72 -15.29
CA ASN A 71 -5.13 -7.95 -16.10
C ASN A 71 -6.23 -8.92 -15.67
N ILE A 72 -6.51 -9.04 -14.37
CA ILE A 72 -7.59 -9.88 -13.87
C ILE A 72 -8.94 -9.33 -14.31
N GLU A 73 -9.17 -8.02 -14.18
CA GLU A 73 -10.41 -7.38 -14.63
C GLU A 73 -10.66 -7.58 -16.13
N SER A 74 -9.62 -7.44 -16.96
CA SER A 74 -9.76 -7.50 -18.42
C SER A 74 -9.82 -8.93 -18.98
N LEU A 75 -9.11 -9.88 -18.38
CA LEU A 75 -8.99 -11.24 -18.91
C LEU A 75 -9.93 -12.25 -18.24
N VAL A 76 -10.13 -12.12 -16.93
CA VAL A 76 -10.84 -13.11 -16.10
C VAL A 76 -11.63 -12.43 -14.95
N PRO A 77 -12.57 -11.52 -15.28
CA PRO A 77 -13.25 -10.63 -14.33
C PRO A 77 -13.98 -11.37 -13.20
N GLU A 78 -14.40 -12.62 -13.42
CA GLU A 78 -15.04 -13.45 -12.40
C GLU A 78 -14.16 -13.72 -11.17
N TYR A 79 -12.83 -13.59 -11.29
CA TYR A 79 -11.88 -13.76 -10.17
C TYR A 79 -11.46 -12.44 -9.51
N LEU A 80 -11.84 -11.29 -10.06
CA LEU A 80 -11.41 -9.99 -9.55
C LEU A 80 -11.79 -9.79 -8.08
N ASP A 81 -13.02 -10.18 -7.73
CA ASP A 81 -13.53 -10.03 -6.38
C ASP A 81 -12.73 -10.84 -5.35
N ASP A 82 -12.35 -12.06 -5.72
CA ASP A 82 -11.56 -12.95 -4.88
C ASP A 82 -10.10 -12.51 -4.80
N ALA A 83 -9.54 -11.96 -5.89
CA ALA A 83 -8.21 -11.37 -5.89
C ALA A 83 -8.12 -10.19 -4.91
N ILE A 84 -9.09 -9.27 -4.95
CA ILE A 84 -9.15 -8.12 -4.02
C ILE A 84 -9.30 -8.61 -2.57
N LYS A 85 -10.20 -9.57 -2.31
CA LYS A 85 -10.36 -10.15 -0.95
C LYS A 85 -9.08 -10.82 -0.44
N ASN A 86 -8.33 -11.49 -1.32
CA ASN A 86 -7.05 -12.11 -0.98
C ASN A 86 -6.04 -11.04 -0.57
N LEU A 87 -5.92 -9.96 -1.36
CA LEU A 87 -5.05 -8.82 -1.03
C LEU A 87 -5.43 -8.15 0.29
N ILE A 88 -6.73 -8.00 0.57
CA ILE A 88 -7.21 -7.48 1.87
C ILE A 88 -6.74 -8.38 3.02
N THR A 89 -6.91 -9.70 2.87
CA THR A 89 -6.50 -10.68 3.89
C THR A 89 -4.98 -10.63 4.11
N LYS A 90 -4.18 -10.71 3.04
CA LYS A 90 -2.72 -10.61 3.11
C LYS A 90 -2.26 -9.31 3.78
N THR A 91 -2.86 -8.17 3.40
CA THR A 91 -2.54 -6.87 4.01
C THR A 91 -2.88 -6.83 5.49
N SER A 92 -4.02 -7.39 5.89
CA SER A 92 -4.42 -7.50 7.30
C SER A 92 -3.46 -8.38 8.10
N ASP A 93 -3.10 -9.55 7.56
CA ASP A 93 -2.19 -10.50 8.20
C ASP A 93 -0.79 -9.88 8.38
N PHE A 94 -0.25 -9.26 7.33
CA PHE A 94 0.99 -8.49 7.39
C PHE A 94 0.91 -7.39 8.46
N THR A 95 -0.14 -6.56 8.41
CA THR A 95 -0.33 -5.45 9.36
C THR A 95 -0.39 -5.93 10.81
N TYR A 96 -1.00 -7.09 11.05
CA TYR A 96 -1.10 -7.72 12.36
C TYR A 96 0.25 -8.28 12.82
N ALA A 97 1.02 -8.91 11.92
CA ALA A 97 2.35 -9.44 12.23
C ALA A 97 3.31 -8.31 12.70
N ILE A 98 3.23 -7.14 12.07
CA ILE A 98 4.05 -5.96 12.43
C ILE A 98 3.38 -5.02 13.44
N LYS A 99 2.38 -5.48 14.20
CA LYS A 99 1.63 -4.60 15.12
C LYS A 99 2.48 -4.06 16.27
N ASP A 100 3.35 -4.89 16.83
CA ASP A 100 4.15 -4.58 18.02
C ASP A 100 5.57 -4.11 17.68
N SER A 101 5.97 -4.17 16.40
CA SER A 101 7.27 -3.72 15.92
C SER A 101 7.32 -2.23 15.59
N TYR A 102 6.19 -1.52 15.67
CA TYR A 102 6.13 -0.09 15.35
C TYR A 102 6.91 0.72 16.40
N PRO A 103 7.95 1.49 16.01
CA PRO A 103 8.82 2.17 16.97
C PRO A 103 8.10 3.40 17.55
N LEU A 104 7.32 3.16 18.61
CA LEU A 104 6.70 4.18 19.44
C LEU A 104 7.78 4.84 20.31
N SER A 105 7.92 6.15 20.16
CA SER A 105 8.81 6.99 20.96
C SER A 105 7.98 7.79 21.97
N ASN A 106 8.51 8.01 23.18
CA ASN A 106 7.87 8.85 24.21
C ASN A 106 7.80 10.34 23.82
N LYS A 107 8.56 10.76 22.80
CA LYS A 107 8.36 12.04 22.12
C LYS A 107 7.55 11.75 20.86
N MET A 108 6.46 12.49 20.62
CA MET A 108 5.79 12.50 19.32
C MET A 108 6.79 13.05 18.28
N GLU A 109 7.64 12.19 17.74
CA GLU A 109 8.37 12.47 16.52
C GLU A 109 7.34 12.57 15.40
N HIS A 110 7.44 13.60 14.55
CA HIS A 110 6.61 13.71 13.36
C HIS A 110 7.03 12.60 12.38
N ALA A 111 6.47 11.40 12.56
CA ALA A 111 6.74 10.21 11.75
C ALA A 111 6.43 10.44 10.26
N VAL A 112 5.50 11.35 9.98
CA VAL A 112 5.11 11.81 8.66
C VAL A 112 5.12 13.34 8.66
N SER A 113 5.71 13.94 7.62
CA SER A 113 5.67 15.39 7.39
C SER A 113 5.18 15.70 5.99
N PHE A 114 4.45 16.81 5.86
CA PHE A 114 3.87 17.28 4.61
C PHE A 114 4.39 18.68 4.29
N MET A 115 4.88 18.88 3.07
CA MET A 115 5.36 20.18 2.61
C MET A 115 4.82 20.47 1.20
N PHE A 116 4.32 21.68 0.97
CA PHE A 116 4.01 22.15 -0.37
C PHE A 116 5.29 22.66 -1.04
N ARG A 117 5.54 22.22 -2.27
CA ARG A 117 6.56 22.80 -3.16
C ARG A 117 5.84 23.54 -4.30
N ASP A 118 6.30 24.76 -4.56
CA ASP A 118 5.79 25.62 -5.62
C ASP A 118 6.03 25.00 -7.00
#